data_AF-A0A7S2XPJ0-F1
#
_entry.id   AF-A0A7S2XPJ0-F1
#
_cell.length_a   1.000
_cell.length_b   1.000
_cell.length_c   1.000
_cell.angle_alpha   90.00
_cell.angle_beta   90.00
_cell.angle_gamma   90.00
#
_symmetry.space_group_name_H-M   'P 1'
#
loop_
_entity.id
_entity.type
_entity.pdbx_description
1 polymer ?
#
loop_
_entity_poly.entity_id
_entity_poly.type
_entity_poly.pdbx_seq_one_letter_code
_entity_poly.pdbx_strand_id
1 'polypeptide(L)'
;QLANFVQRMRNLYSSYENGPPPKGLIKARFELLEKEGFVWDVHQLNWDAMYDKFKEYVEEHGDSCVPSRYEHDPQLGQWVLTQRNTYKTERHKSDPTFAERVERLEKLNFVWYQQEAIWMERFDELKKYKAETGDCLVPQRWLSNEKLAQWVDRQRQQYKLLKAGKYSKLTQERIELLESLDFAWDARDVAWQRRYEDLEEFVKLEGHTMVPYLYKGIPGLG
;
A
#
# COMPACT_ATOMS: atom_id res chain seq x y z
N GLN A 1 -12.36 35.36 -24.79
CA GLN A 1 -11.31 36.40 -25.01
C GLN A 1 -10.13 36.20 -24.07
N LEU A 2 -10.32 36.01 -22.75
CA LEU A 2 -9.22 35.72 -21.80
C LEU A 2 -8.62 34.31 -21.91
N ALA A 3 -9.44 33.25 -21.98
CA ALA A 3 -8.93 31.87 -22.06
C ALA A 3 -8.00 31.64 -23.28
N ASN A 4 -8.36 32.20 -24.44
CA ASN A 4 -7.52 32.13 -25.64
C ASN A 4 -6.20 32.92 -25.48
N PHE A 5 -6.22 34.02 -24.73
CA PHE A 5 -5.00 34.75 -24.38
C PHE A 5 -4.10 33.90 -23.48
N VAL A 6 -4.65 33.33 -22.40
CA VAL A 6 -3.92 32.42 -21.49
C VAL A 6 -3.30 31.25 -22.27
N GLN A 7 -4.07 30.59 -23.14
CA GLN A 7 -3.56 29.47 -23.94
C GLN A 7 -2.46 29.90 -24.92
N ARG A 8 -2.58 31.08 -25.53
CA ARG A 8 -1.52 31.64 -26.39
C ARG A 8 -0.24 31.90 -25.60
N MET A 9 -0.34 32.43 -24.38
CA MET A 9 0.82 32.67 -23.53
C MET A 9 1.51 31.36 -23.13
N ARG A 10 0.74 30.32 -22.79
CA ARG A 10 1.30 28.98 -22.52
C ARG A 10 2.03 28.40 -23.72
N ASN A 11 1.43 28.44 -24.91
CA ASN A 11 2.07 27.94 -26.13
C ASN A 11 3.37 28.71 -26.46
N LEU A 12 3.38 30.03 -26.24
CA LEU A 12 4.58 30.85 -26.40
C LEU A 12 5.67 30.48 -25.40
N TYR A 13 5.30 30.15 -24.17
CA TYR A 13 6.24 29.73 -23.14
C TYR A 13 6.83 28.32 -23.40
N SER A 14 6.01 27.34 -23.81
CA SER A 14 6.52 26.01 -24.19
C SER A 14 7.46 26.07 -25.40
N SER A 15 7.25 27.03 -26.31
CA SER A 15 8.21 27.31 -27.39
C SER A 15 9.51 27.95 -26.89
N TYR A 16 9.47 28.67 -25.76
CA TYR A 16 10.63 29.29 -25.13
C TYR A 16 11.51 28.26 -24.41
N GLU A 17 10.93 27.30 -23.68
CA GLU A 17 11.70 26.24 -23.00
C GLU A 17 12.57 25.41 -23.96
N ASN A 18 12.18 25.35 -25.23
CA ASN A 18 12.86 24.60 -26.28
C ASN A 18 13.76 25.49 -27.19
N GLY A 19 13.98 26.77 -26.85
CA GLY A 19 14.65 27.74 -27.74
C GLY A 19 15.42 28.86 -27.02
N PRO A 20 15.91 29.88 -27.75
CA PRO A 20 16.61 31.01 -27.14
C PRO A 20 15.65 31.93 -26.36
N PRO A 21 16.14 32.61 -25.31
CA PRO A 21 15.30 33.42 -24.44
C PRO A 21 14.63 34.58 -25.18
N PRO A 22 13.34 34.88 -24.88
CA PRO A 22 12.62 35.96 -25.52
C PRO A 22 13.28 37.32 -25.24
N LYS A 23 13.39 38.16 -26.27
CA LYS A 23 13.97 39.50 -26.18
C LYS A 23 12.89 40.58 -26.22
N GLY A 24 13.18 41.74 -25.63
CA GLY A 24 12.33 42.92 -25.70
C GLY A 24 10.99 42.76 -24.99
N LEU A 25 9.92 43.25 -25.61
CA LEU A 25 8.57 43.36 -25.03
C LEU A 25 7.99 42.02 -24.55
N ILE A 26 8.40 40.89 -25.12
CA ILE A 26 7.91 39.57 -24.72
C ILE A 26 8.43 39.18 -23.33
N LYS A 27 9.69 39.49 -23.01
CA LYS A 27 10.27 39.24 -21.69
C LYS A 27 9.53 40.02 -20.60
N ALA A 28 9.31 41.33 -20.83
CA ALA A 28 8.58 42.17 -19.90
C ALA A 28 7.12 41.70 -19.67
N ARG A 29 6.49 41.11 -20.70
CA ARG A 29 5.15 40.51 -20.57
C ARG A 29 5.18 39.23 -19.72
N PHE A 30 6.21 38.40 -19.83
CA PHE A 30 6.33 37.21 -18.99
C PHE A 30 6.57 37.58 -17.53
N GLU A 31 7.44 38.57 -17.24
CA GLU A 31 7.68 39.07 -15.87
C GLU A 31 6.38 39.60 -15.21
N LEU A 32 5.53 40.28 -15.98
CA LEU A 32 4.21 40.72 -15.49
C LEU A 32 3.27 39.54 -15.19
N LEU A 33 3.29 38.49 -16.02
CA LEU A 33 2.48 37.30 -15.79
C LEU A 33 2.97 36.50 -14.59
N GLU A 34 4.28 36.36 -14.42
CA GLU A 34 4.90 35.72 -13.25
C GLU A 34 4.54 36.44 -11.96
N LYS A 35 4.54 37.79 -11.96
CA LYS A 35 4.12 38.59 -10.79
C LYS A 35 2.70 38.28 -10.32
N GLU A 36 1.80 37.94 -11.25
CA GLU A 36 0.41 37.59 -10.96
C GLU A 36 0.21 36.09 -10.70
N GLY A 37 1.30 35.29 -10.62
CA GLY A 37 1.24 33.85 -10.36
C GLY A 37 0.73 33.04 -11.56
N PHE A 38 1.04 33.46 -12.78
CA PHE A 38 0.55 32.78 -13.98
C PHE A 38 1.03 31.33 -14.08
N VAL A 39 0.07 30.41 -14.28
CA VAL A 39 0.33 28.97 -14.40
C VAL A 39 0.73 28.62 -15.84
N TRP A 40 2.03 28.39 -16.03
CA TRP A 40 2.63 28.00 -17.31
C TRP A 40 2.34 26.54 -17.67
N ASP A 41 2.54 25.62 -16.72
CA ASP A 41 2.25 24.19 -16.88
C ASP A 41 1.07 23.77 -15.99
N VAL A 42 -0.10 23.64 -16.61
CA VAL A 42 -1.32 23.18 -15.93
C VAL A 42 -1.23 21.69 -15.59
N HIS A 43 -0.52 20.90 -16.38
CA HIS A 43 -0.35 19.48 -16.11
C HIS A 43 0.52 19.26 -14.88
N GLN A 44 1.59 20.04 -14.74
CA GLN A 44 2.42 20.04 -13.54
C GLN A 44 1.64 20.52 -12.32
N LEU A 45 0.91 21.64 -12.41
CA LEU A 45 0.08 22.12 -11.29
C LEU A 45 -0.95 21.07 -10.83
N ASN A 46 -1.65 20.44 -11.77
CA ASN A 46 -2.61 19.39 -11.45
C ASN A 46 -1.94 18.16 -10.84
N TRP A 47 -0.73 17.82 -11.31
CA TRP A 47 0.05 16.72 -10.74
C TRP A 47 0.49 17.03 -9.31
N ASP A 48 0.98 18.24 -9.05
CA ASP A 48 1.38 18.71 -7.72
C ASP A 48 0.21 18.69 -6.73
N ALA A 49 -0.97 19.16 -7.13
CA ALA A 49 -2.16 19.12 -6.29
C ALA A 49 -2.58 17.68 -5.92
N MET A 50 -2.46 16.73 -6.85
CA MET A 50 -2.73 15.31 -6.57
C MET A 50 -1.63 14.66 -5.73
N TYR A 51 -0.37 15.08 -5.90
CA TYR A 51 0.74 14.66 -5.06
C TYR A 51 0.54 15.11 -3.61
N ASP A 52 0.05 16.33 -3.38
CA ASP A 52 -0.24 16.83 -2.04
C ASP A 52 -1.34 15.99 -1.37
N LYS A 53 -2.43 15.66 -2.09
CA LYS A 53 -3.45 14.71 -1.62
C LYS A 53 -2.87 13.33 -1.29
N PHE A 54 -1.96 12.83 -2.12
CA PHE A 54 -1.30 11.55 -1.87
C PHE A 54 -0.42 11.61 -0.60
N LYS A 55 0.27 12.73 -0.38
CA LYS A 55 1.07 12.95 0.81
C LYS A 55 0.19 12.99 2.07
N GLU A 56 -0.94 13.69 2.03
CA GLU A 56 -1.94 13.68 3.12
C GLU A 56 -2.44 12.27 3.43
N TYR A 57 -2.74 11.46 2.40
CA TYR A 57 -3.11 10.06 2.59
C TYR A 57 -2.04 9.27 3.35
N VAL A 58 -0.77 9.42 2.96
CA VAL A 58 0.36 8.71 3.60
C VAL A 58 0.51 9.13 5.06
N GLU A 59 0.33 10.42 5.36
CA GLU A 59 0.38 10.93 6.73
C GLU A 59 -0.78 10.40 7.59
N GLU A 60 -1.98 10.28 7.03
CA GLU A 60 -3.17 9.79 7.74
C GLU A 60 -3.15 8.27 7.96
N HIS A 61 -2.75 7.50 6.95
CA HIS A 61 -2.86 6.03 6.97
C HIS A 61 -1.56 5.36 7.43
N GLY A 62 -0.43 6.06 7.34
CA GLY A 62 0.89 5.52 7.68
C GLY A 62 1.50 4.64 6.59
N ASP A 63 0.87 4.55 5.42
CA ASP A 63 1.32 3.78 4.25
C ASP A 63 0.98 4.47 2.92
N SER A 64 1.62 4.02 1.85
CA SER A 64 1.44 4.51 0.47
C SER A 64 0.51 3.63 -0.38
N CYS A 65 -0.23 2.72 0.24
CA CYS A 65 -1.02 1.68 -0.41
C CYS A 65 -2.44 2.16 -0.74
N VAL A 66 -2.56 3.25 -1.50
CA VAL A 66 -3.86 3.75 -1.95
C VAL A 66 -4.59 2.69 -2.80
N PRO A 67 -5.82 2.29 -2.41
CA PRO A 67 -6.65 1.39 -3.21
C PRO A 67 -7.01 2.02 -4.56
N SER A 68 -7.07 1.21 -5.63
CA SER A 68 -7.49 1.72 -6.95
C SER A 68 -8.94 2.19 -6.99
N ARG A 69 -9.77 1.66 -6.08
CA ARG A 69 -11.16 2.09 -5.83
C ARG A 69 -11.26 2.71 -4.44
N TYR A 70 -10.45 3.74 -4.19
CA TYR A 70 -10.51 4.49 -2.94
C TYR A 70 -11.81 5.29 -2.88
N GLU A 71 -12.76 4.88 -2.03
CA GLU A 71 -14.12 5.44 -2.01
C GLU A 71 -14.16 6.87 -1.45
N HIS A 72 -13.26 7.22 -0.54
CA HIS A 72 -13.17 8.58 0.02
C HIS A 72 -12.66 9.60 -0.99
N ASP A 73 -11.66 9.24 -1.81
CA ASP A 73 -11.21 10.07 -2.94
C ASP A 73 -10.96 9.19 -4.20
N PRO A 74 -11.99 9.00 -5.05
CA PRO A 74 -11.85 8.24 -6.28
C PRO A 74 -10.84 8.86 -7.26
N GLN A 75 -10.64 10.18 -7.21
CA GLN A 75 -9.68 10.87 -8.07
C GLN A 75 -8.25 10.50 -7.68
N LEU A 76 -7.96 10.42 -6.38
CA LEU A 76 -6.67 9.97 -5.87
C LEU A 76 -6.39 8.52 -6.27
N GLY A 77 -7.36 7.62 -6.10
CA GLY A 77 -7.22 6.21 -6.52
C GLY A 77 -6.91 6.06 -8.01
N GLN A 78 -7.57 6.85 -8.88
CA GLN A 78 -7.26 6.87 -10.32
C GLN A 78 -5.89 7.49 -10.62
N TRP A 79 -5.52 8.58 -9.96
CA TRP A 79 -4.23 9.23 -10.17
C TRP A 79 -3.06 8.32 -9.79
N VAL A 80 -3.16 7.60 -8.68
CA VAL A 80 -2.17 6.57 -8.27
C VAL A 80 -2.07 5.47 -9.32
N LEU A 81 -3.20 5.01 -9.87
CA LEU A 81 -3.22 4.03 -10.95
C LEU A 81 -2.51 4.56 -12.21
N THR A 82 -2.71 5.84 -12.55
CA THR A 82 -1.98 6.50 -13.63
C THR A 82 -0.48 6.48 -13.38
N GLN A 83 0.00 6.83 -12.18
CA GLN A 83 1.44 6.83 -11.88
C GLN A 83 2.05 5.43 -12.06
N ARG A 84 1.37 4.38 -11.57
CA ARG A 84 1.81 2.98 -11.72
C ARG A 84 1.90 2.57 -13.19
N ASN A 85 0.91 2.94 -14.01
CA ASN A 85 0.90 2.62 -15.43
C ASN A 85 2.00 3.39 -16.19
N THR A 86 2.14 4.68 -15.92
CA THR A 86 3.19 5.52 -16.53
C THR A 86 4.57 4.97 -16.18
N TYR A 87 4.82 4.60 -14.92
CA TYR A 87 6.11 4.01 -14.54
C TYR A 87 6.41 2.72 -15.30
N LYS A 88 5.43 1.82 -15.44
CA LYS A 88 5.60 0.57 -16.18
C LYS A 88 6.00 0.79 -17.65
N THR A 89 5.46 1.83 -18.29
CA THR A 89 5.71 2.12 -19.70
C THR A 89 6.89 3.05 -19.95
N GLU A 90 7.23 3.91 -18.98
CA GLU A 90 8.12 5.06 -19.20
C GLU A 90 9.41 5.02 -18.37
N ARG A 91 9.58 4.09 -17.42
CA ARG A 91 10.80 4.00 -16.57
C ARG A 91 12.14 3.89 -17.30
N HIS A 92 12.13 3.59 -18.60
CA HIS A 92 13.32 3.50 -19.44
C HIS A 92 13.55 4.75 -20.31
N LYS A 93 12.61 5.71 -20.29
CA LYS A 93 12.72 6.97 -21.02
C LYS A 93 13.55 7.97 -20.22
N SER A 94 14.32 8.79 -20.93
CA SER A 94 15.08 9.89 -20.35
C SER A 94 14.25 11.18 -20.37
N ASP A 95 13.22 11.24 -19.51
CA ASP A 95 12.39 12.42 -19.29
C ASP A 95 12.69 13.00 -17.89
N PRO A 96 13.30 14.20 -17.78
CA PRO A 96 13.64 14.82 -16.50
C PRO A 96 12.44 15.06 -15.58
N THR A 97 11.29 15.46 -16.14
CA THR A 97 10.06 15.71 -15.37
C THR A 97 9.51 14.41 -14.82
N PHE A 98 9.54 13.33 -15.61
CA PHE A 98 9.18 12.01 -15.13
C PHE A 98 10.12 11.53 -14.00
N ALA A 99 11.44 11.73 -14.15
CA ALA A 99 12.42 11.34 -13.13
C ALA A 99 12.19 12.08 -11.80
N GLU A 100 11.92 13.38 -11.84
CA GLU A 100 11.59 14.17 -10.64
C GLU A 100 10.33 13.64 -9.94
N ARG A 101 9.27 13.33 -10.72
CA ARG A 101 8.02 12.77 -10.18
C ARG A 101 8.24 11.43 -9.51
N VAL A 102 9.04 10.56 -10.10
CA VAL A 102 9.43 9.26 -9.51
C VAL A 102 10.16 9.47 -8.19
N GLU A 103 11.16 10.35 -8.15
CA GLU A 103 11.93 10.64 -6.93
C GLU A 103 11.02 11.15 -5.80
N ARG A 104 10.09 12.06 -6.11
CA ARG A 104 9.12 12.58 -5.13
C ARG A 104 8.22 11.48 -4.57
N LEU A 105 7.76 10.57 -5.43
CA LEU A 105 6.93 9.44 -5.01
C LEU A 105 7.72 8.43 -4.17
N GLU A 106 8.96 8.12 -4.54
CA GLU A 106 9.83 7.20 -3.81
C GLU A 106 10.21 7.71 -2.42
N LYS A 107 10.35 9.04 -2.24
CA LYS A 107 10.52 9.65 -0.90
C LYS A 107 9.36 9.36 0.06
N LEU A 108 8.18 9.03 -0.45
CA LEU A 108 7.00 8.62 0.31
C LEU A 108 6.77 7.11 0.27
N ASN A 109 7.79 6.33 -0.09
CA ASN A 109 7.73 4.87 -0.24
C ASN A 109 6.61 4.41 -1.18
N PHE A 110 6.37 5.12 -2.29
CA PHE A 110 5.27 4.81 -3.21
C PHE A 110 5.33 3.38 -3.76
N VAL A 111 4.20 2.66 -3.66
CA VAL A 111 4.08 1.29 -4.16
C VAL A 111 3.73 1.27 -5.65
N TRP A 112 4.73 1.02 -6.49
CA TRP A 112 4.61 0.99 -7.96
C TRP A 112 3.81 -0.19 -8.51
N TYR A 113 3.81 -1.34 -7.83
CA TYR A 113 3.19 -2.56 -8.34
C TYR A 113 1.88 -2.83 -7.63
N GLN A 114 0.76 -2.83 -8.37
CA GLN A 114 -0.58 -3.04 -7.80
C GLN A 114 -0.71 -4.35 -7.00
N GLN A 115 0.00 -5.40 -7.40
CA GLN A 115 0.01 -6.67 -6.65
C GLN A 115 0.62 -6.52 -5.26
N GLU A 116 1.59 -5.61 -5.11
CA GLU A 116 2.17 -5.26 -3.80
C GLU A 116 1.17 -4.46 -2.97
N ALA A 117 0.48 -3.48 -3.58
CA ALA A 117 -0.56 -2.72 -2.88
C ALA A 117 -1.70 -3.61 -2.38
N ILE A 118 -2.16 -4.57 -3.19
CA ILE A 118 -3.19 -5.56 -2.76
C ILE A 118 -2.65 -6.46 -1.65
N TRP A 119 -1.36 -6.81 -1.69
CA TRP A 119 -0.76 -7.62 -0.64
C TRP A 119 -0.69 -6.85 0.68
N MET A 120 -0.29 -5.58 0.64
CA MET A 120 -0.25 -4.69 1.79
C MET A 120 -1.65 -4.42 2.37
N GLU A 121 -2.67 -4.19 1.52
CA GLU A 121 -4.08 -4.05 1.98
C GLU A 121 -4.52 -5.27 2.81
N ARG A 122 -4.21 -6.49 2.35
CA ARG A 122 -4.53 -7.73 3.09
C ARG A 122 -3.68 -7.88 4.35
N PHE A 123 -2.44 -7.41 4.33
CA PHE A 123 -1.59 -7.36 5.51
C PHE A 123 -2.15 -6.40 6.57
N ASP A 124 -2.68 -5.24 6.18
CA ASP A 124 -3.33 -4.31 7.12
C ASP A 124 -4.67 -4.86 7.66
N GLU A 125 -5.44 -5.58 6.84
CA GLU A 125 -6.60 -6.34 7.32
C GLU A 125 -6.20 -7.41 8.35
N LEU A 126 -5.06 -8.08 8.16
CA LEU A 126 -4.52 -9.03 9.13
C LEU A 126 -4.08 -8.35 10.44
N LYS A 127 -3.47 -7.16 10.37
CA LYS A 127 -3.15 -6.36 11.58
C LYS A 127 -4.40 -6.04 12.37
N LYS A 128 -5.47 -5.61 11.70
CA LYS A 128 -6.77 -5.33 12.33
C LYS A 128 -7.35 -6.58 12.98
N TYR A 129 -7.34 -7.71 12.27
CA TYR A 129 -7.76 -9.00 12.83
C TYR A 129 -6.97 -9.34 14.11
N LYS A 130 -5.63 -9.24 14.08
CA LYS A 130 -4.79 -9.50 15.27
C LYS A 130 -5.13 -8.57 16.43
N ALA A 131 -5.40 -7.29 16.16
CA ALA A 131 -5.80 -6.34 17.20
C ALA A 131 -7.15 -6.71 17.84
N GLU A 132 -8.08 -7.29 17.08
CA GLU A 132 -9.41 -7.70 17.54
C GLU A 132 -9.42 -9.05 18.27
N THR A 133 -8.65 -10.03 17.79
CA THR A 133 -8.68 -11.41 18.30
C THR A 133 -7.50 -11.79 19.18
N GLY A 134 -6.42 -11.00 19.13
CA GLY A 134 -5.15 -11.28 19.81
C GLY A 134 -4.20 -12.20 19.03
N ASP A 135 -4.61 -12.74 17.87
CA ASP A 135 -3.76 -13.63 17.06
C ASP A 135 -4.00 -13.53 15.55
N CYS A 136 -3.17 -14.23 14.77
CA CYS A 136 -3.32 -14.32 13.31
C CYS A 136 -3.97 -15.64 12.84
N LEU A 137 -4.72 -16.33 13.69
CA LEU A 137 -5.39 -17.60 13.36
C LEU A 137 -6.72 -17.34 12.65
N VAL A 138 -6.66 -16.70 11.49
CA VAL A 138 -7.83 -16.44 10.65
C VAL A 138 -8.50 -17.77 10.25
N PRO A 139 -9.81 -17.96 10.51
CA PRO A 139 -10.52 -19.18 10.15
C PRO A 139 -10.54 -19.39 8.63
N GLN A 140 -10.34 -20.62 8.18
CA GLN A 140 -10.32 -20.94 6.75
C GLN A 140 -11.65 -20.61 6.04
N ARG A 141 -12.78 -20.72 6.76
CA ARG A 141 -14.12 -20.38 6.27
C ARG A 141 -14.70 -19.18 7.00
N TRP A 142 -13.94 -18.08 7.02
CA TRP A 142 -14.41 -16.86 7.66
C TRP A 142 -15.36 -16.10 6.73
N LEU A 143 -16.67 -16.28 6.95
CA LEU A 143 -17.72 -15.68 6.11
C LEU A 143 -17.71 -14.15 6.13
N SER A 144 -17.22 -13.54 7.21
CA SER A 144 -17.18 -12.08 7.36
C SER A 144 -16.10 -11.44 6.49
N ASN A 145 -15.01 -12.16 6.18
CA ASN A 145 -13.98 -11.72 5.24
C ASN A 145 -13.28 -12.91 4.56
N GLU A 146 -13.93 -13.47 3.54
CA GLU A 146 -13.41 -14.61 2.79
C GLU A 146 -12.10 -14.29 2.05
N LYS A 147 -11.89 -13.02 1.66
CA LYS A 147 -10.69 -12.58 0.94
C LYS A 147 -9.46 -12.68 1.82
N LEU A 148 -9.56 -12.23 3.07
CA LEU A 148 -8.46 -12.34 4.03
C LEU A 148 -8.16 -13.81 4.34
N ALA A 149 -9.19 -14.62 4.59
CA ALA A 149 -9.01 -16.05 4.87
C ALA A 149 -8.27 -16.78 3.74
N GLN A 150 -8.67 -16.55 2.48
CA GLN A 150 -7.99 -17.11 1.31
C GLN A 150 -6.55 -16.58 1.17
N TRP A 151 -6.32 -15.29 1.43
CA TRP A 151 -5.01 -14.69 1.36
C TRP A 151 -4.04 -15.26 2.40
N VAL A 152 -4.49 -15.44 3.64
CA VAL A 152 -3.72 -16.06 4.74
C VAL A 152 -3.34 -17.50 4.41
N ASP A 153 -4.29 -18.30 3.92
CA ASP A 153 -4.03 -19.68 3.50
C ASP A 153 -2.99 -19.72 2.38
N ARG A 154 -3.07 -18.79 1.42
CA ARG A 154 -2.07 -18.67 0.36
C ARG A 154 -0.69 -18.32 0.90
N GLN A 155 -0.55 -17.45 1.92
CA GLN A 155 0.76 -17.14 2.50
C GLN A 155 1.40 -18.38 3.12
N ARG A 156 0.62 -19.15 3.90
CA ARG A 156 1.07 -20.41 4.51
C ARG A 156 1.51 -21.43 3.45
N GLN A 157 0.74 -21.57 2.37
CA GLN A 157 1.11 -22.45 1.25
C GLN A 157 2.40 -22.00 0.56
N GLN A 158 2.57 -20.70 0.29
CA GLN A 158 3.78 -20.16 -0.34
C GLN A 158 5.02 -20.32 0.56
N TYR A 159 4.86 -20.18 1.88
CA TYR A 159 5.94 -20.44 2.83
C TYR A 159 6.34 -21.93 2.86
N LYS A 160 5.35 -22.84 2.81
CA LYS A 160 5.63 -24.28 2.72
C LYS A 160 6.38 -24.65 1.44
N LEU A 161 6.03 -24.03 0.31
CA LEU A 161 6.78 -24.19 -0.95
C LEU A 161 8.23 -23.70 -0.80
N LEU A 162 8.42 -22.52 -0.20
CA LEU A 162 9.75 -21.95 0.05
C LEU A 162 10.60 -22.87 0.93
N LYS A 163 10.06 -23.38 2.05
CA LYS A 163 10.75 -24.32 2.94
C LYS A 163 11.09 -25.65 2.26
N ALA A 164 10.30 -26.06 1.26
CA ALA A 164 10.56 -27.24 0.45
C ALA A 164 11.57 -26.98 -0.70
N GLY A 165 12.20 -25.80 -0.76
CA GLY A 165 13.13 -25.41 -1.82
C GLY A 165 12.47 -25.20 -3.19
N LYS A 166 11.14 -25.05 -3.24
CA LYS A 166 10.38 -24.83 -4.46
C LYS A 166 10.20 -23.33 -4.70
N TYR A 167 9.95 -22.97 -5.96
CA TYR A 167 9.61 -21.59 -6.33
C TYR A 167 8.41 -21.09 -5.51
N SER A 168 8.58 -19.90 -4.92
CA SER A 168 7.59 -19.22 -4.10
C SER A 168 7.52 -17.75 -4.51
N LYS A 169 6.32 -17.17 -4.43
CA LYS A 169 6.08 -15.73 -4.61
C LYS A 169 6.24 -14.92 -3.32
N LEU A 170 6.60 -15.60 -2.23
CA LEU A 170 6.83 -14.99 -0.93
C LEU A 170 8.26 -14.45 -0.91
N THR A 171 8.40 -13.12 -0.85
CA THR A 171 9.69 -12.44 -0.72
C THR A 171 10.14 -12.41 0.73
N GLN A 172 11.43 -12.17 0.96
CA GLN A 172 11.98 -12.04 2.31
C GLN A 172 11.31 -10.90 3.10
N GLU A 173 11.09 -9.75 2.46
CA GLU A 173 10.39 -8.60 3.05
C GLU A 173 8.97 -8.96 3.53
N ARG A 174 8.23 -9.75 2.73
CA ARG A 174 6.88 -10.20 3.10
C ARG A 174 6.89 -11.18 4.28
N ILE A 175 7.94 -11.99 4.39
CA ILE A 175 8.14 -12.88 5.54
C ILE A 175 8.37 -12.05 6.79
N GLU A 176 9.27 -11.08 6.73
CA GLU A 176 9.60 -10.19 7.85
C GLU A 176 8.37 -9.39 8.32
N LEU A 177 7.58 -8.87 7.38
CA LEU A 177 6.31 -8.20 7.70
C LEU A 177 5.33 -9.14 8.42
N LEU A 178 5.14 -10.36 7.92
CA LEU A 178 4.26 -11.34 8.58
C LEU A 178 4.80 -11.75 9.96
N GLU A 179 6.11 -11.98 10.08
CA GLU A 179 6.77 -12.33 11.34
C GLU A 179 6.68 -11.19 12.37
N SER A 180 6.66 -9.93 11.95
CA SER A 180 6.39 -8.79 12.85
C SER A 180 5.02 -8.83 13.52
N LEU A 181 4.09 -9.63 12.98
CA LEU A 181 2.78 -9.90 13.57
C LEU A 181 2.69 -11.24 14.29
N ASP A 182 3.81 -11.90 14.61
CA ASP A 182 3.81 -13.26 15.16
C ASP A 182 2.97 -14.24 14.32
N PHE A 183 3.05 -14.10 12.99
CA PHE A 183 2.19 -14.84 12.08
C PHE A 183 2.41 -16.36 12.18
N ALA A 184 1.34 -17.07 12.50
CA ALA A 184 1.32 -18.53 12.56
C ALA A 184 1.41 -19.14 11.14
N TRP A 185 2.63 -19.47 10.71
CA TRP A 185 2.90 -20.19 9.46
C TRP A 185 2.27 -21.58 9.45
N ASP A 186 2.24 -22.26 10.60
CA ASP A 186 1.49 -23.51 10.81
C ASP A 186 0.41 -23.30 11.90
N ALA A 187 -0.82 -23.02 11.44
CA ALA A 187 -1.95 -22.83 12.34
C ALA A 187 -2.32 -24.09 13.13
N ARG A 188 -2.00 -25.29 12.61
CA ARG A 188 -2.31 -26.54 13.31
C ARG A 188 -1.34 -26.76 14.46
N ASP A 189 -0.06 -26.45 14.22
CA ASP A 189 0.98 -26.53 15.25
C ASP A 189 0.69 -25.56 16.40
N VAL A 190 0.37 -24.29 16.10
CA VAL A 190 -0.01 -23.31 17.11
C VAL A 190 -1.27 -23.72 17.88
N ALA A 191 -2.30 -24.23 17.19
CA ALA A 191 -3.51 -24.71 17.85
C ALA A 191 -3.24 -25.94 18.73
N TRP A 192 -2.38 -26.85 18.29
CA TRP A 192 -1.97 -28.02 19.06
C TRP A 192 -1.19 -27.60 20.31
N GLN A 193 -0.26 -26.65 20.18
CA GLN A 193 0.55 -26.13 21.28
C GLN A 193 -0.34 -25.50 22.37
N ARG A 194 -1.34 -24.70 22.00
CA ARG A 194 -2.34 -24.17 22.95
C ARG A 194 -3.08 -25.28 23.70
N ARG A 195 -3.53 -26.31 22.98
CA ARG A 195 -4.20 -27.47 23.61
C ARG A 195 -3.28 -28.27 24.53
N TYR A 196 -2.00 -28.32 24.21
CA TYR A 196 -1.00 -28.96 25.05
C TYR A 196 -0.78 -28.16 26.35
N GLU A 197 -0.71 -26.83 26.26
CA GLU A 197 -0.63 -25.94 27.43
C GLU A 197 -1.86 -26.06 28.33
N ASP A 198 -3.08 -26.11 27.75
CA ASP A 198 -4.33 -26.38 28.48
C ASP A 198 -4.24 -27.71 29.27
N LEU A 199 -3.70 -28.76 28.64
CA LEU A 199 -3.53 -30.08 29.27
C LEU A 199 -2.47 -30.04 30.37
N GLU A 200 -1.37 -29.32 30.17
CA GLU A 200 -0.31 -29.17 31.18
C GLU A 200 -0.86 -28.48 32.44
N GLU A 201 -1.65 -27.43 32.28
CA GLU A 201 -2.31 -26.75 33.40
C GLU A 201 -3.30 -27.67 34.11
N PHE A 202 -4.11 -28.41 33.36
CA PHE A 202 -5.01 -29.42 33.93
C PHE A 202 -4.25 -30.46 34.76
N VAL A 203 -3.15 -31.00 34.24
CA VAL A 203 -2.33 -32.00 34.95
C VAL A 203 -1.70 -31.40 36.20
N LYS A 204 -1.28 -30.13 36.19
CA LYS A 204 -0.78 -29.43 37.38
C LYS A 204 -1.84 -29.32 38.48
N LEU A 205 -3.10 -29.15 38.12
CA LEU A 205 -4.22 -29.01 39.06
C LEU A 205 -4.74 -30.36 39.59
N GLU A 206 -4.93 -31.33 38.70
CA GLU A 206 -5.64 -32.59 38.99
C GLU A 206 -4.69 -33.80 39.17
N GLY A 207 -3.41 -33.66 38.81
CA GLY A 207 -2.40 -34.71 38.96
C GLY A 207 -2.50 -35.88 37.97
N HIS A 208 -3.39 -35.81 36.98
CA HIS A 208 -3.59 -36.85 35.97
C HIS A 208 -4.07 -36.28 34.62
N THR A 209 -4.04 -37.08 33.56
CA THR A 209 -4.48 -36.69 32.20
C THR A 209 -5.93 -37.03 31.87
N MET A 210 -6.70 -37.54 32.84
CA MET A 210 -8.09 -37.93 32.65
C MET A 210 -9.02 -36.70 32.62
N VAL A 211 -9.01 -35.97 31.51
CA VAL A 211 -9.85 -34.78 31.30
C VAL A 211 -11.32 -35.21 31.11
N PRO A 212 -12.26 -34.78 31.98
CA PRO A 212 -13.68 -35.07 31.79
C PRO A 212 -14.22 -34.54 30.45
N TYR A 213 -15.13 -35.28 29.81
CA TYR A 213 -15.72 -34.87 28.52
C TYR A 213 -16.44 -33.50 28.57
N LEU A 214 -16.96 -33.12 29.74
CA LEU A 214 -17.62 -31.84 29.99
C LEU A 214 -16.75 -30.86 30.77
N TYR A 215 -15.43 -31.08 30.83
CA TYR A 215 -14.53 -30.17 31.52
C TYR A 215 -14.55 -28.80 30.82
N LYS A 216 -15.08 -27.80 31.53
CA LYS A 216 -15.15 -26.40 31.09
C LYS A 216 -14.06 -25.54 31.75
N GLY A 217 -12.89 -26.12 32.07
CA GLY A 217 -11.82 -25.39 32.73
C GLY A 217 -11.23 -24.27 31.86
N ILE A 218 -10.92 -23.16 32.54
CA ILE A 218 -10.51 -21.81 32.11
C ILE A 218 -11.53 -21.05 31.24
N PRO A 219 -12.29 -20.10 31.83
CA PRO A 219 -13.14 -19.17 31.08
C PRO A 219 -12.29 -18.28 30.16
N GLY A 220 -12.58 -18.29 28.85
CA GLY A 220 -11.94 -17.38 27.86
C GLY A 220 -11.43 -18.03 26.56
N LEU A 221 -11.52 -19.35 26.41
CA LEU A 221 -10.94 -20.09 25.28
C LEU A 221 -11.99 -20.89 24.46
N GLY A 222 -13.16 -20.30 24.24
CA GLY A 222 -14.26 -20.87 23.44
C GLY A 222 -14.57 -20.04 22.20
#